data_AF-A0A9I9EJA3-F1
#
_entry.id   AF-A0A9I9EJA3-F1
#
_cell.length_a   1.000
_cell.length_b   1.000
_cell.length_c   1.000
_cell.angle_alpha   90.00
_cell.angle_beta   90.00
_cell.angle_gamma   90.00
#
_symmetry.space_group_name_H-M   'P 1'
#
loop_
_entity.id
_entity.type
_entity.pdbx_description
1 polymer ?
#
loop_
_entity_poly.entity_id
_entity_poly.type
_entity_poly.pdbx_seq_one_letter_code
_entity_poly.pdbx_strand_id
1 'polypeptide(L)' 'MQARTHFARPEWKEVFGRIASKHAYKTVGVFYCGMPMLAKQLSTLSQQFTLKTTTRFEFHKEYF' A
#
# COMPACT_ATOMS: atom_id res chain seq x y z
N MET A 1 -20.60 -7.25 -6.82
CA MET A 1 -19.30 -7.13 -6.13
C MET A 1 -19.47 -7.59 -4.70
N GLN A 2 -18.71 -8.59 -4.25
CA GLN A 2 -18.77 -9.05 -2.86
C GLN A 2 -17.58 -8.43 -2.13
N ALA A 3 -17.80 -7.34 -1.40
CA ALA A 3 -16.81 -6.76 -0.50
C ALA A 3 -17.06 -7.31 0.90
N ARG A 4 -16.03 -7.87 1.53
CA ARG A 4 -16.11 -8.28 2.94
C ARG A 4 -15.76 -7.07 3.80
N THR A 5 -16.66 -6.68 4.69
CA THR A 5 -16.38 -5.65 5.69
C THR A 5 -15.54 -6.25 6.81
N HIS A 6 -14.34 -5.71 7.00
CA HIS A 6 -13.50 -6.01 8.16
C HIS A 6 -13.68 -4.87 9.18
N PHE A 7 -13.95 -5.23 10.43
CA PHE A 7 -13.99 -4.29 11.55
C PHE A 7 -12.57 -4.17 12.13
N ALA A 8 -12.18 -2.95 12.55
CA ALA A 8 -10.84 -2.51 12.95
C ALA A 8 -9.97 -1.93 11.81
N ARG A 9 -8.83 -1.34 12.19
CA ARG A 9 -7.90 -0.72 11.25
C ARG A 9 -7.18 -1.83 10.44
N PRO A 10 -6.99 -1.64 9.14
CA PRO A 10 -6.25 -2.62 8.32
C PRO A 10 -4.78 -2.70 8.72
N GLU A 11 -4.25 -3.94 8.71
CA GLU A 11 -2.82 -4.22 8.85
C GLU A 11 -2.10 -4.00 7.51
N TRP A 12 -1.71 -2.76 7.24
CA TRP A 12 -1.13 -2.38 5.95
C TRP A 12 0.11 -3.18 5.55
N LYS A 13 0.95 -3.61 6.52
CA LYS A 13 2.12 -4.46 6.21
C LYS A 13 1.71 -5.78 5.55
N GLU A 14 0.64 -6.40 6.03
CA GLU A 14 0.12 -7.65 5.47
C GLU A 14 -0.44 -7.42 4.05
N VAL A 15 -1.15 -6.31 3.86
CA VAL A 15 -1.68 -5.91 2.55
C VAL A 15 -0.55 -5.74 1.53
N PHE A 16 0.49 -4.97 1.88
CA PHE A 16 1.65 -4.77 1.01
C PHE A 16 2.39 -6.10 0.72
N GLY A 17 2.55 -6.96 1.73
CA GLY A 17 3.16 -8.28 1.54
C GLY A 17 2.40 -9.15 0.55
N ARG A 18 1.08 -9.23 0.69
CA ARG A 18 0.23 -9.99 -0.25
C ARG A 18 0.32 -9.45 -1.68
N ILE A 19 0.31 -8.13 -1.85
CA ILE A 19 0.45 -7.49 -3.17
C ILE A 19 1.82 -7.79 -3.77
N ALA A 20 2.90 -7.64 -2.99
CA ALA A 20 4.25 -7.89 -3.46
C ALA A 20 4.47 -9.35 -3.89
N SER A 21 3.90 -10.32 -3.16
CA SER A 21 3.97 -11.73 -3.55
C SER A 21 3.18 -12.04 -4.82
N LYS A 22 2.05 -11.36 -5.05
CA LYS A 22 1.19 -11.59 -6.22
C LYS A 22 1.71 -10.89 -7.49
N HIS A 23 2.45 -9.79 -7.34
CA HIS A 23 2.85 -8.91 -8.45
C HIS A 23 4.37 -8.74 -8.56
N ALA A 24 5.14 -9.83 -8.39
CA ALA A 24 6.59 -9.82 -8.52
C ALA A 24 7.07 -9.19 -9.85
N TYR A 25 8.13 -8.38 -9.79
CA TYR A 25 8.73 -7.68 -10.92
C TYR A 25 7.80 -6.67 -11.61
N LYS A 26 6.74 -6.22 -10.94
CA LYS A 26 5.84 -5.16 -11.43
C LYS A 26 5.99 -3.88 -10.61
N THR A 27 5.48 -2.79 -11.17
CA THR A 27 5.27 -1.52 -10.46
C THR A 27 3.81 -1.41 -10.05
N VAL A 28 3.56 -1.06 -8.79
CA VAL A 28 2.24 -0.88 -8.19
C VAL A 28 2.12 0.56 -7.69
N GLY A 29 1.14 1.29 -8.19
CA GLY A 29 0.78 2.62 -7.68
C GLY A 29 -0.06 2.52 -6.40
N VAL A 30 0.26 3.34 -5.41
CA VAL A 30 -0.47 3.47 -4.14
C VAL A 30 -0.99 4.90 -4.02
N PHE A 31 -2.31 5.04 -4.08
CA PHE A 31 -3.01 6.32 -4.07
C PHE A 31 -3.79 6.47 -2.77
N TYR A 32 -3.72 7.65 -2.14
CA TYR A 32 -4.44 7.92 -0.89
C TYR A 32 -4.86 9.38 -0.78
N CYS A 33 -6.16 9.61 -0.51
CA CYS A 33 -6.76 10.90 -0.20
C CYS A 33 -7.42 10.84 1.19
N GLY A 34 -6.87 11.57 2.16
CA GLY A 34 -7.39 11.59 3.53
C GLY A 34 -6.39 12.06 4.59
N MET A 35 -6.60 11.65 5.84
CA MET A 35 -5.79 12.09 7.00
C MET A 35 -4.29 11.88 6.79
N PRO A 36 -3.45 12.90 7.08
CA PRO A 36 -2.02 12.89 6.76
C PRO A 36 -1.22 11.80 7.49
N MET A 37 -1.68 11.39 8.68
CA MET A 37 -1.04 10.32 9.45
C MET A 37 -0.99 9.01 8.66
N LEU A 38 -2.08 8.68 7.97
CA LEU A 38 -2.14 7.46 7.18
C LEU A 38 -1.35 7.59 5.88
N ALA A 39 -1.36 8.77 5.25
CA ALA A 39 -0.52 9.06 4.09
C ALA A 39 0.97 8.82 4.41
N LYS A 40 1.44 9.27 5.58
CA LYS A 40 2.82 9.03 6.04
C LYS A 40 3.10 7.54 6.21
N GLN A 41 2.19 6.80 6.85
CA GLN A 41 2.33 5.36 7.05
C GLN A 41 2.43 4.61 5.71
N LEU A 42 1.54 4.91 4.75
CA LEU A 42 1.52 4.26 3.44
C LEU A 42 2.75 4.61 2.60
N SER A 43 3.22 5.86 2.65
CA SER A 43 4.46 6.29 2.00
C SER A 43 5.68 5.53 2.53
N THR A 44 5.82 5.44 3.86
CA THR A 44 6.91 4.68 4.50
C THR A 44 6.87 3.19 4.12
N LEU A 45 5.69 2.57 4.13
CA LEU A 45 5.55 1.17 3.72
C LEU A 45 5.89 0.97 2.24
N SER A 46 5.48 1.87 1.37
CA SER A 46 5.79 1.80 -0.07
C SER A 46 7.31 1.81 -0.31
N GLN A 47 8.04 2.67 0.38
CA GLN A 47 9.51 2.70 0.31
C GLN A 47 10.13 1.40 0.85
N GLN A 48 9.68 0.93 2.01
CA GLN A 48 10.22 -0.29 2.62
C GLN A 48 10.01 -1.53 1.75
N PHE A 49 8.81 -1.72 1.19
CA PHE A 49 8.50 -2.89 0.37
C PHE A 49 9.15 -2.83 -1.01
N THR A 50 9.34 -1.63 -1.58
CA THR A 50 10.13 -1.45 -2.81
C THR A 50 11.57 -1.93 -2.63
N LEU A 51 12.18 -1.65 -1.48
CA LEU A 51 13.57 -2.06 -1.20
C LEU A 51 13.69 -3.54 -0.84
N LYS A 52 12.67 -4.12 -0.20
CA LYS A 52 12.72 -5.48 0.35
C LYS A 52 12.16 -6.56 -0.56
N THR A 53 11.45 -6.18 -1.62
CA THR A 53 10.76 -7.14 -2.51
C THR A 53 11.10 -6.86 -3.97
N THR A 54 10.73 -7.78 -4.84
CA THR A 54 10.87 -7.61 -6.29
C THR A 54 9.75 -6.74 -6.90
N THR A 55 8.81 -6.25 -6.09
CA THR A 55 7.72 -5.37 -6.53
C THR A 55 8.05 -3.93 -6.16
N ARG A 56 7.99 -3.02 -7.14
CA ARG A 56 8.20 -1.60 -6.92
C ARG A 56 6.87 -0.93 -6.54
N PHE A 57 6.85 -0.20 -5.44
CA PHE A 57 5.67 0.55 -4.98
C PHE A 57 5.92 2.05 -5.12
N GLU A 58 5.03 2.73 -5.85
CA GLU A 58 5.08 4.17 -6.04
C GLU A 58 3.91 4.83 -5.30
N PHE A 59 4.23 5.64 -4.30
CA PHE A 59 3.21 6.32 -3.50
C PHE A 59 2.90 7.70 -4.05
N HIS A 60 1.62 7.97 -4.30
CA HIS A 60 1.10 9.25 -4.77
C HIS A 60 0.15 9.82 -3.72
N LYS A 61 0.52 10.96 -3.14
CA LYS A 61 -0.39 11.74 -2.30
C LYS A 61 -1.24 12.59 -3.22
N GLU A 62 -2.47 12.15 -3.49
CA GLU A 62 -3.42 12.94 -4.24
C GLU A 62 -4.08 13.96 -3.31
N TYR A 63 -4.01 15.23 -3.68
CA TYR A 63 -4.82 16.30 -3.11
C TYR A 63 -6.00 16.50 -4.08
N PHE A 64 -7.10 15.79 -3.85
CA PHE A 64 -8.40 16.08 -4.47
C PHE A 64 -9.18 17.08 -3.63
#